data_AF-A0A7R9YFI1-F1
#
_entry.id   AF-A0A7R9YFI1-F1
#
_cell.length_a   1.000
_cell.length_b   1.000
_cell.length_c   1.000
_cell.angle_alpha   90.00
_cell.angle_beta   90.00
_cell.angle_gamma   90.00
#
_symmetry.space_group_name_H-M   'P 1'
#
loop_
_entity.id
_entity.type
_entity.pdbx_description
1 polymer ?
#
loop_
_entity_poly.entity_id
_entity_poly.type
_entity_poly.pdbx_seq_one_letter_code
_entity_poly.pdbx_strand_id
1 'polypeptide(L)'
;ARFGCAVAIDAGTSSLIVSACSQHGASFYLSETSPQSLGPDIGAVFSYRASDASLSFELEEELTATNVRVGDHFGAEVAVSGRTLLVSAFSDFNGPLLPRKSVQTIYTDCRHCMLGSYFELEYRNRRARVEHDATALDMKDALENVLHAKRVDVRRSEEDPRSGGFLWTVTFHGEAIAAELEAYVGGLTG
;
A
#
# COMPACT_ATOMS: atom_id res chain seq x y z
N ALA A 1 -19.30 10.92 2.45
CA ALA A 1 -18.22 10.97 1.45
C ALA A 1 -18.75 11.57 0.15
N ARG A 2 -18.03 12.54 -0.43
CA ARG A 2 -18.34 13.11 -1.76
C ARG A 2 -17.53 12.36 -2.82
N PHE A 3 -18.01 11.19 -3.20
CA PHE A 3 -17.36 10.34 -4.20
C PHE A 3 -17.49 10.95 -5.60
N GLY A 4 -16.45 10.84 -6.43
CA GLY A 4 -16.43 11.40 -7.77
C GLY A 4 -16.15 12.90 -7.83
N CYS A 5 -15.51 13.48 -6.82
CA CYS A 5 -15.20 14.91 -6.86
C CYS A 5 -14.07 15.28 -7.83
N ALA A 6 -13.22 14.32 -8.15
CA ALA A 6 -12.31 14.39 -9.28
C ALA A 6 -12.20 13.00 -9.92
N VAL A 7 -12.08 12.97 -11.24
CA VAL A 7 -11.97 11.75 -12.05
C VAL A 7 -10.89 11.94 -13.11
N ALA A 8 -10.03 10.95 -13.29
CA ALA A 8 -9.06 10.91 -14.36
C ALA A 8 -9.01 9.50 -14.96
N ILE A 9 -8.77 9.40 -16.27
CA ILE A 9 -8.69 8.14 -17.00
C ILE A 9 -7.43 8.12 -17.84
N ASP A 10 -6.76 6.97 -17.87
CA ASP A 10 -5.70 6.69 -18.84
C ASP A 10 -6.08 5.46 -19.67
N ALA A 11 -6.33 5.69 -20.95
CA ALA A 11 -6.65 4.62 -21.89
C ALA A 11 -5.44 3.72 -22.20
N GLY A 12 -4.22 4.22 -22.02
CA GLY A 12 -2.99 3.44 -22.26
C GLY A 12 -2.76 2.36 -21.20
N THR A 13 -3.16 2.61 -19.95
CA THR A 13 -3.06 1.64 -18.84
C THR A 13 -4.40 1.06 -18.42
N SER A 14 -5.49 1.43 -19.10
CA SER A 14 -6.86 1.05 -18.73
C SER A 14 -7.21 1.40 -17.28
N SER A 15 -6.67 2.51 -16.77
CA SER A 15 -6.84 2.95 -15.39
C SER A 15 -7.91 4.04 -15.30
N LEU A 16 -8.82 3.91 -14.33
CA LEU A 16 -9.78 4.93 -13.93
C LEU A 16 -9.51 5.31 -12.48
N ILE A 17 -9.25 6.59 -12.25
CA ILE A 17 -8.98 7.14 -10.93
C ILE A 17 -10.18 7.96 -10.49
N VAL A 18 -10.73 7.65 -9.32
CA VAL A 18 -11.89 8.35 -8.76
C VAL A 18 -11.59 8.82 -7.35
N SER A 19 -11.87 10.08 -7.05
CA SER A 19 -11.57 10.66 -5.75
C SER A 19 -12.80 10.84 -4.88
N ALA A 20 -12.63 10.69 -3.57
CA ALA A 20 -13.63 10.94 -2.54
C ALA A 20 -13.09 11.93 -1.50
N CYS A 21 -12.89 13.18 -1.92
CA CYS A 21 -12.25 14.25 -1.14
C CYS A 21 -12.93 14.63 0.20
N SER A 22 -14.13 14.12 0.50
CA SER A 22 -14.80 14.32 1.80
C SER A 22 -15.07 12.99 2.52
N GLN A 23 -14.20 12.00 2.30
CA GLN A 23 -14.24 10.73 3.01
C GLN A 23 -13.59 10.88 4.39
N HIS A 24 -14.17 10.22 5.39
CA HIS A 24 -13.55 10.07 6.70
C HIS A 24 -12.39 9.10 6.54
N GLY A 25 -11.19 9.55 6.88
CA GLY A 25 -9.96 8.78 6.72
C GLY A 25 -9.41 8.28 8.05
N ALA A 26 -8.59 7.26 7.98
CA ALA A 26 -7.68 6.88 9.04
C ALA A 26 -6.25 6.98 8.50
N SER A 27 -5.30 7.41 9.33
CA SER A 27 -3.88 7.35 8.99
C SER A 27 -3.14 6.47 9.96
N PHE A 28 -2.12 5.79 9.43
CA PHE A 28 -1.04 5.22 10.20
C PHE A 28 0.01 6.30 10.48
N TYR A 29 -0.33 7.26 11.33
CA TYR A 29 0.64 8.25 11.83
C TYR A 29 0.92 8.02 13.32
N LEU A 30 2.19 8.22 13.68
CA LEU A 30 2.77 8.19 15.04
C LEU A 30 3.25 6.86 15.63
N SER A 31 3.75 5.89 14.85
CA SER A 31 4.33 4.67 15.47
C SER A 31 3.36 3.95 16.44
N GLU A 32 2.07 4.26 16.34
CA GLU A 32 1.00 3.66 17.11
C GLU A 32 0.42 2.51 16.30
N THR A 33 0.18 1.40 16.97
CA THR A 33 -0.18 0.10 16.41
C THR A 33 -1.63 0.01 15.92
N SER A 34 -2.35 1.14 15.85
CA SER A 34 -3.73 1.20 15.39
C SER A 34 -3.93 2.45 14.51
N PRO A 35 -4.63 2.32 13.36
CA PRO A 35 -5.05 3.49 12.60
C PRO A 35 -5.96 4.34 13.49
N GLN A 36 -5.56 5.59 13.73
CA GLN A 36 -6.42 6.52 14.45
C GLN A 36 -7.46 7.07 13.47
N SER A 37 -8.74 7.06 13.85
CA SER A 37 -9.80 7.77 13.11
C SER A 37 -9.50 9.25 13.21
N LEU A 38 -9.02 9.83 12.12
CA LEU A 38 -8.48 11.19 12.13
C LEU A 38 -9.55 12.26 11.95
N GLY A 39 -10.79 11.88 11.64
CA GLY A 39 -11.94 12.80 11.55
C GLY A 39 -12.47 12.98 10.12
N PRO A 40 -13.44 13.89 9.95
CA PRO A 40 -14.09 14.13 8.65
C PRO A 40 -13.17 14.85 7.65
N ASP A 41 -13.56 14.83 6.37
CA ASP A 41 -12.95 15.64 5.29
C ASP A 41 -11.45 15.43 5.04
N ILE A 42 -10.97 14.19 5.22
CA ILE A 42 -9.59 13.82 4.94
C ILE A 42 -9.39 13.53 3.46
N GLY A 43 -10.33 12.79 2.87
CA GLY A 43 -10.27 12.40 1.46
C GLY A 43 -9.54 11.08 1.19
N ALA A 44 -9.87 10.47 0.06
CA ALA A 44 -9.26 9.24 -0.44
C ALA A 44 -9.31 9.23 -1.98
N VAL A 45 -8.46 8.41 -2.60
CA VAL A 45 -8.46 8.18 -4.05
C VAL A 45 -8.55 6.68 -4.31
N PHE A 46 -9.33 6.28 -5.30
CA PHE A 46 -9.53 4.89 -5.67
C PHE A 46 -9.00 4.67 -7.08
N SER A 47 -8.13 3.67 -7.23
CA SER A 47 -7.69 3.17 -8.54
C SER A 47 -8.59 2.03 -8.96
N TYR A 48 -9.10 2.12 -10.18
CA TYR A 48 -9.82 1.05 -10.84
C TYR A 48 -9.10 0.66 -12.11
N ARG A 49 -9.09 -0.64 -12.41
CA ARG A 49 -8.59 -1.18 -13.68
C ARG A 49 -9.74 -1.71 -14.49
N ALA A 50 -9.79 -1.40 -15.78
CA ALA A 50 -10.76 -2.03 -16.66
C ALA A 50 -10.39 -3.52 -16.78
N SER A 51 -11.32 -4.42 -16.43
CA SER A 51 -11.10 -5.86 -16.48
C SER A 51 -11.33 -6.44 -17.87
N ASP A 52 -11.99 -5.70 -18.76
CA ASP A 52 -12.21 -6.10 -20.14
C ASP A 52 -12.40 -4.90 -21.10
N ALA A 53 -12.56 -5.21 -22.39
CA ALA A 53 -12.87 -4.24 -23.43
C ALA A 53 -14.29 -3.66 -23.31
N SER A 54 -15.12 -4.17 -22.39
CA SER A 54 -16.48 -3.66 -22.13
C SER A 54 -16.51 -2.55 -21.09
N LEU A 55 -15.34 -2.12 -20.58
CA LEU A 55 -15.19 -1.09 -19.55
C LEU A 55 -15.87 -1.49 -18.23
N SER A 56 -15.88 -2.78 -17.91
CA SER A 56 -16.09 -3.22 -16.54
C SER A 56 -14.86 -2.87 -15.71
N PHE A 57 -15.06 -2.27 -14.53
CA PHE A 57 -13.98 -1.76 -13.68
C PHE A 57 -13.92 -2.52 -12.37
N GLU A 58 -12.74 -2.99 -12.03
CA GLU A 58 -12.45 -3.63 -10.76
C GLU A 58 -11.63 -2.69 -9.89
N LEU A 59 -11.97 -2.61 -8.60
CA LEU A 59 -11.20 -1.82 -7.63
C LEU A 59 -9.84 -2.47 -7.47
N GLU A 60 -8.79 -1.72 -7.76
CA GLU A 60 -7.41 -2.15 -7.65
C GLU A 60 -6.83 -1.76 -6.29
N GLU A 61 -6.97 -0.49 -5.91
CA GLU A 61 -6.39 0.03 -4.67
C GLU A 61 -7.18 1.23 -4.12
N GLU A 62 -7.24 1.35 -2.79
CA GLU A 62 -7.59 2.58 -2.08
C GLU A 62 -6.31 3.29 -1.63
N LEU A 63 -6.06 4.47 -2.21
CA LEU A 63 -4.95 5.35 -1.89
C LEU A 63 -5.37 6.36 -0.83
N THR A 64 -4.69 6.32 0.30
CA THR A 64 -4.81 7.31 1.37
C THR A 64 -3.51 8.09 1.50
N ALA A 65 -3.60 9.39 1.78
CA ALA A 65 -2.40 10.14 2.06
C ALA A 65 -1.81 9.70 3.41
N THR A 66 -0.49 9.57 3.44
CA THR A 66 0.19 9.10 4.64
C THR A 66 0.19 10.16 5.72
N ASN A 67 0.33 11.45 5.40
CA ASN A 67 0.26 12.56 6.37
C ASN A 67 -1.02 13.37 6.18
N VAL A 68 -2.12 12.92 6.78
CA VAL A 68 -3.44 13.57 6.66
C VAL A 68 -3.92 14.18 7.97
N ARG A 69 -4.65 15.28 7.86
CA ARG A 69 -5.42 15.93 8.91
C ARG A 69 -6.85 16.16 8.44
N VAL A 70 -7.73 16.42 9.41
CA VAL A 70 -9.09 16.90 9.15
C VAL A 70 -9.05 18.07 8.18
N GLY A 71 -9.78 17.97 7.08
CA GLY A 71 -9.89 19.03 6.09
C GLY A 71 -8.78 19.07 5.04
N ASP A 72 -7.87 18.09 4.97
CA ASP A 72 -6.84 18.06 3.93
C ASP A 72 -7.39 17.77 2.53
N HIS A 73 -8.61 17.21 2.42
CA HIS A 73 -9.28 16.91 1.14
C HIS A 73 -8.34 16.23 0.12
N PHE A 74 -7.60 15.20 0.53
CA PHE A 74 -6.79 14.39 -0.36
C PHE A 74 -7.65 13.86 -1.52
N GLY A 75 -7.17 14.04 -2.75
CA GLY A 75 -7.97 13.77 -3.95
C GLY A 75 -8.90 14.92 -4.33
N ALA A 76 -8.61 16.16 -3.93
CA ALA A 76 -9.34 17.33 -4.41
C ALA A 76 -9.27 17.45 -5.95
N GLU A 77 -8.09 17.15 -6.52
CA GLU A 77 -7.86 16.99 -7.95
C GLU A 77 -6.93 15.80 -8.19
N VAL A 78 -7.10 15.15 -9.35
CA VAL A 78 -6.26 14.03 -9.79
C VAL A 78 -5.88 14.16 -11.26
N ALA A 79 -4.69 13.70 -11.60
CA ALA A 79 -4.23 13.55 -12.98
C ALA A 79 -3.46 12.24 -13.11
N VAL A 80 -3.72 11.47 -14.17
CA VAL A 80 -3.04 10.20 -14.45
C VAL A 80 -2.36 10.25 -15.81
N SER A 81 -1.14 9.73 -15.88
CA SER A 81 -0.42 9.52 -17.14
C SER A 81 0.53 8.33 -16.99
N GLY A 82 0.26 7.28 -17.76
CA GLY A 82 0.94 6.00 -17.67
C GLY A 82 0.89 5.46 -16.25
N ARG A 83 2.07 5.21 -15.69
CA ARG A 83 2.24 4.71 -14.32
C ARG A 83 2.27 5.81 -13.25
N THR A 84 2.01 7.07 -13.64
CA THR A 84 2.11 8.20 -12.73
C THR A 84 0.72 8.73 -12.43
N LEU A 85 0.37 8.70 -11.15
CA LEU A 85 -0.79 9.38 -10.61
C LEU A 85 -0.32 10.59 -9.78
N LEU A 86 -0.84 11.76 -10.10
CA LEU A 86 -0.70 12.97 -9.31
C LEU A 86 -2.01 13.19 -8.53
N VAL A 87 -1.89 13.32 -7.21
CA VAL A 87 -3.01 13.59 -6.31
C VAL A 87 -2.73 14.86 -5.53
N SER A 88 -3.66 15.81 -5.56
CA SER A 88 -3.58 17.03 -4.76
C SER A 88 -4.25 16.86 -3.39
N ALA A 89 -3.91 17.75 -2.47
CA ALA A 89 -4.57 17.93 -1.19
C ALA A 89 -4.72 19.44 -0.94
N PHE A 90 -5.86 19.84 -0.38
CA PHE A 90 -6.16 21.21 -0.03
C PHE A 90 -5.77 21.44 1.44
N SER A 91 -4.48 21.72 1.69
CA SER A 91 -4.00 22.04 3.05
C SER A 91 -3.10 23.27 3.00
N ASP A 92 -3.43 24.28 3.80
CA ASP A 92 -2.56 25.43 4.06
C ASP A 92 -1.59 25.04 5.19
N PHE A 93 -0.48 24.40 4.84
CA PHE A 93 0.46 23.86 5.82
C PHE A 93 1.63 24.81 6.07
N ASN A 94 1.63 25.45 7.25
CA ASN A 94 2.72 26.30 7.75
C ASN A 94 3.67 25.56 8.72
N GLY A 95 4.07 24.32 8.43
CA GLY A 95 5.01 23.53 9.25
C GLY A 95 6.10 22.81 8.44
N PRO A 96 6.98 22.00 9.08
CA PRO A 96 7.98 21.22 8.37
C PRO A 96 7.35 20.02 7.65
N LEU A 97 7.56 19.92 6.33
CA LEU A 97 7.15 18.75 5.56
C LEU A 97 7.94 17.54 6.05
N LEU A 98 7.24 16.48 6.46
CA LEU A 98 7.87 15.21 6.78
C LEU A 98 8.00 14.37 5.51
N PRO A 99 9.08 13.57 5.34
CA PRO A 99 9.25 12.73 4.17
C PRO A 99 8.05 11.79 3.98
N ARG A 100 7.60 11.62 2.73
CA ARG A 100 6.65 10.57 2.38
C ARG A 100 7.31 9.23 2.68
N LYS A 101 6.67 8.42 3.52
CA LYS A 101 7.02 7.02 3.72
C LYS A 101 6.05 6.22 2.86
N SER A 102 6.53 5.63 1.77
CA SER A 102 5.75 4.63 1.04
C SER A 102 5.69 3.40 1.94
N VAL A 103 4.54 3.21 2.57
CA VAL A 103 4.26 2.07 3.45
C VAL A 103 3.48 1.06 2.64
N GLN A 104 3.93 -0.19 2.64
CA GLN A 104 3.25 -1.31 2.04
C GLN A 104 2.91 -2.34 3.10
N THR A 105 1.73 -2.93 2.95
CA THR A 105 1.20 -3.93 3.87
C THR A 105 1.13 -5.28 3.18
N ILE A 106 1.70 -6.32 3.79
CA ILE A 106 1.67 -7.70 3.27
C ILE A 106 0.99 -8.58 4.32
N TYR A 107 0.00 -9.36 3.89
CA TYR A 107 -0.66 -10.36 4.73
C TYR A 107 -0.18 -11.75 4.35
N THR A 108 0.21 -12.54 5.35
CA THR A 108 0.49 -13.96 5.18
C THR A 108 -0.55 -14.79 5.93
N ASP A 109 -0.92 -15.95 5.39
CA ASP A 109 -1.76 -16.97 6.04
C ASP A 109 -0.95 -18.26 6.10
N CYS A 110 -1.09 -18.97 7.22
CA CYS A 110 -0.26 -20.11 7.57
C CYS A 110 -1.01 -21.11 8.46
N ARG A 111 -2.27 -21.43 8.14
CA ARG A 111 -3.10 -22.31 9.00
C ARG A 111 -2.54 -23.72 9.18
N HIS A 112 -1.73 -24.19 8.23
CA HIS A 112 -1.15 -25.53 8.24
C HIS A 112 0.30 -25.53 7.72
N CYS A 113 1.09 -24.52 8.08
CA CYS A 113 2.51 -24.56 7.74
C CYS A 113 3.23 -25.65 8.52
N MET A 114 4.18 -26.30 7.85
CA MET A 114 5.13 -27.21 8.49
C MET A 114 6.44 -26.46 8.73
N LEU A 115 7.31 -27.03 9.57
CA LEU A 115 8.69 -26.58 9.68
C LEU A 115 9.33 -26.52 8.28
N GLY A 116 9.83 -25.34 7.91
CA GLY A 116 10.42 -25.06 6.60
C GLY A 116 9.47 -24.54 5.53
N SER A 117 8.18 -24.32 5.84
CA SER A 117 7.28 -23.56 4.96
C SER A 117 7.78 -22.12 4.75
N TYR A 118 7.54 -21.56 3.58
CA TYR A 118 7.97 -20.22 3.19
C TYR A 118 6.93 -19.50 2.33
N PHE A 119 7.00 -18.17 2.29
CA PHE A 119 6.33 -17.29 1.36
C PHE A 119 7.34 -16.80 0.30
N GLU A 120 6.87 -16.46 -0.90
CA GLU A 120 7.73 -15.94 -1.97
C GLU A 120 7.37 -14.48 -2.28
N LEU A 121 8.37 -13.60 -2.21
CA LEU A 121 8.21 -12.19 -2.54
C LEU A 121 8.79 -11.93 -3.91
N GLU A 122 8.10 -11.14 -4.72
CA GLU A 122 8.59 -10.74 -6.04
C GLU A 122 8.79 -9.22 -6.12
N TYR A 123 9.95 -8.81 -6.64
CA TYR A 123 10.25 -7.40 -6.90
C TYR A 123 11.15 -7.27 -8.13
N ARG A 124 10.70 -6.51 -9.14
CA ARG A 124 11.47 -6.22 -10.36
C ARG A 124 12.11 -7.48 -10.98
N ASN A 125 11.32 -8.53 -11.18
CA ASN A 125 11.71 -9.85 -11.72
C ASN A 125 12.69 -10.66 -10.84
N ARG A 126 12.83 -10.32 -9.56
CA ARG A 126 13.58 -11.10 -8.58
C ARG A 126 12.62 -11.72 -7.59
N ARG A 127 12.98 -12.89 -7.09
CA ARG A 127 12.20 -13.60 -6.09
C ARG A 127 13.03 -13.88 -4.85
N ALA A 128 12.40 -13.76 -3.68
CA ALA A 128 13.00 -14.09 -2.40
C ALA A 128 12.06 -14.98 -1.60
N ARG A 129 12.59 -16.05 -1.01
CA ARG A 129 11.85 -16.90 -0.09
C ARG A 129 12.03 -16.38 1.32
N VAL A 130 10.92 -16.25 2.05
CA VAL A 130 10.87 -15.82 3.44
C VAL A 130 10.18 -16.91 4.22
N GLU A 131 10.83 -17.47 5.23
CA GLU A 131 10.25 -18.54 6.05
C GLU A 131 8.94 -18.10 6.72
N HIS A 132 8.06 -19.07 6.98
CA HIS A 132 6.72 -18.76 7.48
C HIS A 132 6.71 -18.05 8.84
N ASP A 133 7.69 -18.35 9.68
CA ASP A 133 7.95 -17.81 11.02
C ASP A 133 9.05 -16.74 11.05
N ALA A 134 9.54 -16.32 9.88
CA ALA A 134 10.60 -15.34 9.71
C ALA A 134 10.39 -14.08 10.56
N THR A 135 11.47 -13.50 11.08
CA THR A 135 11.42 -12.24 11.84
C THR A 135 11.32 -11.03 10.91
N ALA A 136 11.03 -9.85 11.48
CA ALA A 136 11.11 -8.59 10.74
C ALA A 136 12.50 -8.33 10.15
N LEU A 137 13.57 -8.85 10.78
CA LEU A 137 14.93 -8.73 10.26
C LEU A 137 15.13 -9.62 9.02
N ASP A 138 14.64 -10.86 9.07
CA ASP A 138 14.75 -11.79 7.93
C ASP A 138 13.99 -11.27 6.71
N MET A 139 12.80 -10.72 6.93
CA MET A 139 12.00 -10.05 5.89
C MET A 139 12.72 -8.80 5.34
N LYS A 140 13.34 -7.98 6.21
CA LYS A 140 14.15 -6.83 5.78
C LYS A 140 15.35 -7.28 4.93
N ASP A 141 16.04 -8.33 5.33
CA ASP A 141 17.19 -8.86 4.59
C ASP A 141 16.78 -9.44 3.24
N ALA A 142 15.64 -10.14 3.16
CA ALA A 142 15.09 -10.60 1.89
C ALA A 142 14.79 -9.43 0.94
N LEU A 143 14.20 -8.35 1.45
CA LEU A 143 13.88 -7.16 0.66
C LEU A 143 15.15 -6.41 0.20
N GLU A 144 16.07 -6.09 1.12
CA GLU A 144 17.24 -5.25 0.81
C GLU A 144 18.36 -6.03 0.10
N ASN A 145 18.63 -7.27 0.52
CA ASN A 145 19.82 -8.00 0.08
C ASN A 145 19.51 -9.01 -1.04
N VAL A 146 18.32 -9.61 -1.07
CA VAL A 146 17.95 -10.59 -2.12
C VAL A 146 17.24 -9.90 -3.27
N LEU A 147 16.21 -9.11 -2.97
CA LEU A 147 15.43 -8.38 -3.98
C LEU A 147 16.10 -7.08 -4.42
N HIS A 148 17.14 -6.62 -3.71
CA HIS A 148 17.78 -5.32 -3.93
C HIS A 148 16.77 -4.17 -3.98
N ALA A 149 15.76 -4.25 -3.11
CA ALA A 149 14.92 -3.10 -2.82
C ALA A 149 15.79 -1.99 -2.22
N LYS A 150 15.30 -0.75 -2.30
CA LYS A 150 15.88 0.36 -1.53
C LYS A 150 15.77 0.04 -0.03
N ARG A 151 16.45 0.82 0.81
CA ARG A 151 16.39 0.68 2.27
C ARG A 151 14.93 0.66 2.75
N VAL A 152 14.57 -0.33 3.56
CA VAL A 152 13.24 -0.49 4.17
C VAL A 152 13.31 -0.58 5.69
N ASP A 153 12.28 -0.09 6.38
CA ASP A 153 11.95 -0.56 7.73
C ASP A 153 10.86 -1.60 7.62
N VAL A 154 10.99 -2.71 8.34
CA VAL A 154 9.98 -3.78 8.39
C VAL A 154 9.46 -3.93 9.80
N ARG A 155 8.15 -4.07 9.95
CA ARG A 155 7.50 -4.49 11.19
C ARG A 155 6.64 -5.71 10.91
N ARG A 156 6.57 -6.62 11.89
CA ARG A 156 5.70 -7.80 11.89
C ARG A 156 4.74 -7.67 13.06
N SER A 157 3.48 -8.04 12.88
CA SER A 157 2.53 -8.19 13.99
C SER A 157 2.85 -9.42 14.84
N GLU A 158 2.09 -9.58 15.92
CA GLU A 158 1.88 -10.90 16.51
C GLU A 158 1.18 -11.83 15.50
N GLU A 159 1.32 -13.13 15.72
CA GLU A 159 0.63 -14.15 14.93
C GLU A 159 -0.89 -13.97 15.04
N ASP A 160 -1.58 -13.99 13.90
CA ASP A 160 -3.04 -13.99 13.88
C ASP A 160 -3.55 -15.40 14.25
N PRO A 161 -4.25 -15.57 15.37
CA PRO A 161 -4.70 -16.89 15.84
C PRO A 161 -5.74 -17.55 14.92
N ARG A 162 -6.31 -16.82 13.93
CA ARG A 162 -7.24 -17.38 12.95
C ARG A 162 -6.56 -17.92 11.70
N SER A 163 -5.50 -17.26 11.27
CA SER A 163 -4.78 -17.60 10.03
C SER A 163 -3.42 -18.26 10.29
N GLY A 164 -2.88 -18.19 11.50
CA GLY A 164 -1.51 -18.61 11.84
C GLY A 164 -0.43 -17.75 11.18
N GLY A 165 -0.82 -16.68 10.50
CA GLY A 165 0.08 -15.84 9.71
C GLY A 165 0.32 -14.46 10.35
N PHE A 166 0.93 -13.56 9.57
CA PHE A 166 1.39 -12.27 10.07
C PHE A 166 0.97 -11.11 9.18
N LEU A 167 0.80 -9.96 9.80
CA LEU A 167 0.74 -8.67 9.13
C LEU A 167 2.15 -8.05 9.10
N TRP A 168 2.62 -7.75 7.90
CA TRP A 168 3.90 -7.11 7.68
C TRP A 168 3.71 -5.68 7.20
N THR A 169 4.42 -4.74 7.81
CA THR A 169 4.44 -3.32 7.40
C THR A 169 5.84 -2.99 6.93
N VAL A 170 6.00 -2.74 5.63
CA VAL A 170 7.25 -2.41 4.97
C VAL A 170 7.25 -0.93 4.62
N THR A 171 8.24 -0.18 5.07
CA THR A 171 8.38 1.26 4.82
C THR A 171 9.64 1.52 4.04
N PHE A 172 9.55 2.02 2.80
CA PHE A 172 10.74 2.35 2.01
C PHE A 172 11.27 3.75 2.36
N HIS A 173 12.60 3.89 2.38
CA HIS A 173 13.30 5.15 2.60
C HIS A 173 13.98 5.65 1.32
N GLY A 174 13.73 6.93 1.00
CA GLY A 174 14.30 7.63 -0.17
C GLY A 174 13.25 8.00 -1.22
N GLU A 175 13.67 8.66 -2.31
CA GLU A 175 12.78 9.02 -3.43
C GLU A 175 12.19 7.76 -4.06
N ALA A 176 10.97 7.43 -3.66
CA ALA A 176 10.20 6.34 -4.23
C ALA A 176 9.68 6.77 -5.60
N ILE A 177 10.39 6.39 -6.66
CA ILE A 177 9.69 5.95 -7.86
C ILE A 177 9.06 4.63 -7.45
N ALA A 178 7.74 4.66 -7.23
CA ALA A 178 6.91 3.52 -6.87
C ALA A 178 7.12 2.39 -7.89
N ALA A 179 8.00 1.46 -7.55
CA ALA A 179 7.89 0.11 -8.03
C ALA A 179 7.22 -0.64 -6.88
N GLU A 180 5.97 -1.02 -7.12
CA GLU A 180 5.15 -1.85 -6.26
C GLU A 180 5.87 -3.18 -6.00
N LEU A 181 5.88 -3.63 -4.74
CA LEU A 181 6.38 -4.96 -4.39
C LEU A 181 5.20 -5.93 -4.50
N GLU A 182 5.22 -6.84 -5.45
CA GLU A 182 4.15 -7.83 -5.55
C GLU A 182 4.52 -9.02 -4.65
N ALA A 183 3.80 -9.19 -3.53
CA ALA A 183 3.93 -10.37 -2.70
C ALA A 183 2.99 -11.46 -3.23
N TYR A 184 3.52 -12.59 -3.68
CA TYR A 184 2.73 -13.71 -4.17
C TYR A 184 2.75 -14.86 -3.17
N VAL A 185 1.58 -15.34 -2.74
CA VAL A 185 1.50 -16.54 -1.90
C VAL A 185 1.72 -17.78 -2.78
N GLY A 186 2.97 -18.18 -2.92
CA GLY A 186 3.35 -19.46 -3.52
C GLY A 186 3.15 -20.60 -2.52
N GLY A 187 1.94 -21.15 -2.45
CA GLY A 187 1.70 -22.39 -1.72
C GLY A 187 2.19 -23.60 -2.53
N LEU A 188 3.08 -24.41 -1.97
CA LEU A 188 3.23 -25.79 -2.42
C LEU A 188 2.31 -26.68 -1.60
N THR A 189 1.26 -27.11 -2.28
CA THR A 189 0.50 -28.34 -2.05
C THR A 189 1.46 -29.48 -1.67
N GLY A 190 1.30 -29.98 -0.45
CA GLY A 190 1.57 -31.37 -0.10
C GLY A 190 0.24 -32.06 0.12
#